data_AF-A0A227J1N0-F1
#
_entry.id   AF-A0A227J1N0-F1
#
_cell.length_a   1.000
_cell.length_b   1.000
_cell.length_c   1.000
_cell.angle_alpha   90.00
_cell.angle_beta   90.00
_cell.angle_gamma   90.00
#
_symmetry.space_group_name_H-M   'P 1'
#
loop_
_entity.id
_entity.type
_entity.pdbx_description
1 polymer ?
#
loop_
_entity_poly.entity_id
_entity_poly.type
_entity_poly.pdbx_seq_one_letter_code
_entity_poly.pdbx_strand_id
1 'polypeptide(L)'
;QSEMNLSLEGIGAVLQLTDDYTVIRSLVAGGPASKSKQLGEGDRIIGVGQDGEEIVDIIGWRLDDVVQLIKGPKGTKVNLQILPEGAGAKSYVVTI
;
A
#
# COMPACT_ATOMS: atom_id res chain seq x y z
N GLN A 1 -30.27 10.91 5.65
CA GLN A 1 -29.00 10.16 5.72
C GLN A 1 -28.25 10.49 4.46
N SER A 2 -27.12 11.17 4.59
CA SER A 2 -26.25 11.50 3.46
C SER A 2 -24.85 11.13 3.89
N GLU A 3 -24.52 9.84 3.82
CA GLU A 3 -23.12 9.42 3.85
C GLU A 3 -22.47 9.94 2.59
N MET A 4 -21.92 11.14 2.70
CA MET A 4 -21.00 11.69 1.71
C MET A 4 -19.86 10.70 1.59
N ASN A 5 -19.92 9.86 0.56
CA ASN A 5 -18.86 8.94 0.23
C ASN A 5 -17.72 9.80 -0.32
N LEU A 6 -16.98 10.45 0.59
CA LEU A 6 -15.60 10.85 0.38
C LEU A 6 -14.91 9.57 -0.04
N SER A 7 -14.95 9.34 -1.33
CA SER A 7 -14.45 8.15 -1.98
C SER A 7 -12.96 8.29 -1.82
N LEU A 8 -12.42 7.70 -0.76
CA LEU A 8 -10.99 7.73 -0.54
C LEU A 8 -10.40 6.87 -1.66
N GLU A 9 -9.86 7.53 -2.68
CA GLU A 9 -9.22 6.88 -3.82
C GLU A 9 -7.83 6.39 -3.38
N GLY A 10 -7.59 5.08 -3.53
CA GLY A 10 -6.39 4.39 -3.05
C GLY A 10 -6.58 3.63 -1.73
N ILE A 11 -5.48 3.16 -1.15
CA ILE A 11 -5.50 2.21 -0.02
C ILE A 11 -5.73 2.88 1.35
N GLY A 12 -5.64 4.20 1.45
CA GLY A 12 -5.75 4.90 2.73
C GLY A 12 -4.59 4.61 3.68
N ALA A 13 -3.36 4.74 3.20
CA ALA A 13 -2.14 4.65 3.99
C ALA A 13 -1.26 5.88 3.76
N VAL A 14 -0.55 6.31 4.79
CA VAL A 14 0.50 7.32 4.73
C VAL A 14 1.81 6.59 4.52
N LEU A 15 2.45 6.86 3.40
CA LEU A 15 3.70 6.25 3.00
C LEU A 15 4.84 7.24 3.16
N GLN A 16 6.02 6.75 3.49
CA GLN A 16 7.24 7.52 3.64
C GLN A 16 8.38 6.77 2.95
N LEU A 17 9.24 7.49 2.22
CA LEU A 17 10.44 6.89 1.65
C LEU A 17 11.57 6.90 2.71
N THR A 18 12.13 5.74 3.00
CA THR A 18 13.24 5.55 3.94
C THR A 18 14.23 4.56 3.33
N ASP A 19 15.49 4.96 3.15
CA ASP A 19 16.56 4.11 2.58
C ASP A 19 16.15 3.41 1.27
N ASP A 20 15.52 4.15 0.35
CA ASP A 20 14.98 3.65 -0.94
C ASP A 20 13.80 2.66 -0.84
N TYR A 21 13.27 2.41 0.36
CA TYR A 21 12.07 1.62 0.61
C TYR A 21 10.87 2.51 0.93
N THR A 22 9.70 2.13 0.40
CA THR A 22 8.44 2.80 0.73
C THR A 22 7.88 2.19 2.01
N VAL A 23 7.96 2.89 3.12
CA VAL A 23 7.54 2.44 4.45
C VAL A 23 6.16 3.00 4.80
N ILE A 24 5.31 2.18 5.40
CA ILE A 24 4.02 2.62 5.93
C ILE A 24 4.27 3.39 7.23
N ARG A 25 4.05 4.70 7.19
CA ARG A 25 4.18 5.57 8.36
C ARG A 25 2.99 5.43 9.29
N SER A 26 1.79 5.50 8.73
CA SER A 26 0.52 5.40 9.45
C SER A 26 -0.60 4.96 8.52
N LEU A 27 -1.63 4.33 9.05
CA LEU A 27 -2.83 3.96 8.29
C LEU A 27 -3.96 4.96 8.53
N VAL A 28 -4.69 5.31 7.48
CA VAL A 28 -5.84 6.21 7.60
C VAL A 28 -6.99 5.46 8.25
N ALA A 29 -7.48 5.99 9.38
CA ALA A 29 -8.61 5.42 10.10
C ALA A 29 -9.85 5.35 9.20
N GLY A 30 -10.39 4.15 9.00
CA GLY A 30 -11.54 3.91 8.13
C GLY A 30 -11.21 3.65 6.65
N GLY A 31 -9.93 3.79 6.25
CA GLY A 31 -9.44 3.42 4.93
C GLY A 31 -9.36 1.90 4.72
N PRO A 32 -9.30 1.43 3.46
CA PRO A 32 -9.30 0.00 3.16
C PRO A 32 -8.06 -0.74 3.71
N ALA A 33 -6.87 -0.12 3.71
CA ALA A 33 -5.67 -0.67 4.34
C ALA A 33 -5.85 -0.93 5.86
N SER A 34 -6.46 0.03 6.56
CA SER A 34 -6.77 -0.10 7.99
C SER A 34 -7.85 -1.15 8.24
N LYS A 35 -8.87 -1.24 7.37
CA LYS A 35 -9.95 -2.24 7.47
C LYS A 35 -9.46 -3.66 7.24
N SER A 36 -8.52 -3.87 6.32
CA SER A 36 -7.93 -5.19 6.09
C SER A 36 -7.12 -5.67 7.29
N LYS A 37 -6.55 -4.78 8.11
CA LYS A 37 -5.67 -5.11 9.26
C LYS A 37 -4.46 -6.00 8.91
N GLN A 38 -4.14 -6.10 7.62
CA GLN A 38 -3.01 -6.87 7.10
C GLN A 38 -1.77 -6.01 6.89
N LEU A 39 -1.92 -4.68 7.01
CA LEU A 39 -0.85 -3.70 6.94
C LEU A 39 -0.66 -3.09 8.32
N GLY A 40 0.58 -2.77 8.67
CA GLY A 40 0.95 -2.13 9.92
C GLY A 40 1.91 -0.96 9.70
N GLU A 41 2.11 -0.18 10.75
CA GLU A 41 3.12 0.88 10.78
C GLU A 41 4.51 0.25 10.86
N GLY A 42 5.44 0.70 10.01
CA GLY A 42 6.79 0.15 9.87
C GLY A 42 6.95 -0.91 8.77
N ASP A 43 5.85 -1.36 8.16
CA ASP A 43 5.92 -2.29 7.02
C ASP A 43 6.52 -1.61 5.78
N ARG A 44 7.36 -2.35 5.04
CA ARG A 44 8.02 -1.83 3.83
C ARG A 44 7.37 -2.40 2.59
N ILE A 45 6.80 -1.55 1.78
CA ILE A 45 6.28 -1.90 0.46
C ILE A 45 7.48 -1.99 -0.48
N ILE A 46 7.67 -3.17 -1.08
CA ILE A 46 8.71 -3.45 -2.07
C ILE A 46 8.13 -3.69 -3.46
N GLY A 47 6.83 -3.97 -3.57
CA GLY A 47 6.18 -4.16 -4.85
C GLY A 47 4.70 -3.81 -4.83
N VAL A 48 4.18 -3.43 -6.00
CA VAL A 48 2.79 -3.06 -6.22
C VAL A 48 2.33 -3.71 -7.52
N GLY A 49 1.19 -4.41 -7.49
CA GLY A 49 0.55 -4.97 -8.68
C GLY A 49 -0.95 -4.68 -8.65
N GLN A 50 -1.56 -4.36 -9.78
CA GLN A 50 -3.01 -4.16 -9.83
C GLN A 50 -3.76 -5.50 -9.93
N ASP A 51 -5.09 -5.45 -9.91
CA ASP A 51 -5.96 -6.62 -10.05
C ASP A 51 -5.71 -7.34 -11.39
N GLY A 52 -5.20 -8.56 -11.31
CA GLY A 52 -4.87 -9.37 -12.50
C GLY A 52 -3.55 -9.03 -13.17
N GLU A 53 -2.77 -8.09 -12.63
CA GLU A 53 -1.44 -7.74 -13.12
C GLU A 53 -0.32 -8.32 -12.24
N GLU A 54 0.88 -8.38 -12.81
CA GLU A 54 2.07 -8.81 -12.07
C GLU A 54 2.50 -7.75 -11.06
N ILE A 55 3.12 -8.20 -9.96
CA ILE A 55 3.66 -7.29 -8.95
C ILE A 55 4.93 -6.66 -9.51
N VAL A 56 4.90 -5.35 -9.68
CA VAL A 56 6.05 -4.55 -10.11
C VAL A 56 6.89 -4.18 -8.89
N ASP A 57 8.20 -4.41 -8.98
CA ASP A 57 9.13 -3.97 -7.94
C ASP A 57 9.26 -2.44 -7.96
N ILE A 58 9.06 -1.83 -6.79
CA ILE A 58 9.08 -0.37 -6.61
C ILE A 58 10.26 0.11 -5.75
N ILE A 59 11.26 -0.74 -5.51
CA ILE A 59 12.43 -0.36 -4.71
C ILE A 59 13.23 0.71 -5.46
N GLY A 60 13.54 1.82 -4.80
CA GLY A 60 14.22 2.97 -5.41
C GLY A 60 13.33 3.82 -6.33
N TRP A 61 12.04 3.53 -6.42
CA TRP A 61 11.10 4.38 -7.15
C TRP A 61 10.82 5.67 -6.40
N ARG A 62 10.39 6.69 -7.14
CA ARG A 62 9.90 7.93 -6.53
C ARG A 62 8.60 7.64 -5.81
N LEU A 63 8.47 8.17 -4.58
CA LEU A 63 7.25 8.03 -3.78
C LEU A 63 5.99 8.45 -4.56
N ASP A 64 6.09 9.46 -5.43
CA ASP A 64 4.96 9.90 -6.24
C ASP A 64 4.48 8.82 -7.22
N ASP A 65 5.38 8.20 -8.01
CA ASP A 65 5.04 7.08 -8.90
C ASP A 65 4.46 5.89 -8.15
N VAL A 66 5.05 5.53 -7.00
CA VAL A 66 4.53 4.45 -6.15
C VAL A 66 3.12 4.79 -5.67
N VAL A 67 2.90 6.02 -5.23
CA VAL A 67 1.59 6.51 -4.81
C VAL A 67 0.60 6.49 -5.98
N GLN A 68 1.01 6.82 -7.21
CA GLN A 68 0.15 6.70 -8.40
C GLN A 68 -0.24 5.23 -8.67
N LEU A 69 0.72 4.29 -8.58
CA LEU A 69 0.47 2.86 -8.76
C LEU A 69 -0.50 2.30 -7.71
N ILE A 70 -0.35 2.75 -6.47
CA ILE A 70 -1.20 2.35 -5.34
C ILE A 70 -2.59 3.04 -5.40
N LYS A 71 -2.64 4.26 -5.94
CA LYS A 71 -3.89 4.98 -6.21
C LYS A 71 -4.55 4.41 -7.48
N GLY A 72 -5.28 3.32 -7.30
CA GLY A 72 -6.12 2.74 -8.34
C GLY A 72 -7.52 3.38 -8.42
N PRO A 73 -8.26 3.14 -9.51
CA PRO A 73 -9.66 3.52 -9.63
C PRO A 73 -10.50 2.87 -8.52
N LYS A 74 -11.57 3.56 -8.12
CA LYS A 74 -12.43 3.08 -7.04
C LYS A 74 -13.03 1.71 -7.38
N GLY A 75 -12.80 0.74 -6.50
CA GLY A 75 -13.35 -0.62 -6.63
C GLY A 75 -12.40 -1.62 -7.28
N THR A 76 -11.20 -1.22 -7.71
CA THR A 76 -10.15 -2.17 -8.07
C THR A 76 -9.37 -2.62 -6.84
N LYS A 77 -8.86 -3.85 -6.90
CA LYS A 77 -7.98 -4.40 -5.90
C LYS A 77 -6.53 -4.08 -6.26
N VAL A 78 -5.70 -3.93 -5.24
CA VAL A 78 -4.26 -3.78 -5.42
C VAL A 78 -3.53 -4.78 -4.54
N ASN A 79 -2.52 -5.42 -5.12
CA ASN A 79 -1.64 -6.36 -4.48
C ASN A 79 -0.37 -5.62 -4.06
N LEU A 80 -0.17 -5.49 -2.75
CA LEU A 80 1.02 -4.88 -2.17
C LEU A 80 1.92 -5.99 -1.66
N GLN A 81 3.17 -5.96 -2.07
CA GLN A 81 4.19 -6.86 -1.55
C GLN A 81 4.90 -6.16 -0.39
N ILE A 82 4.72 -6.72 0.80
CA ILE A 82 5.19 -6.18 2.06
C ILE A 82 6.38 -6.98 2.55
N LEU A 83 7.44 -6.27 2.90
CA LEU A 83 8.64 -6.78 3.53
C LEU A 83 8.67 -6.29 4.99
N PRO A 84 8.31 -7.15 5.96
CA PRO A 84 8.37 -6.79 7.37
C PRO A 84 9.81 -6.48 7.82
N GLU A 85 9.96 -5.71 8.88
CA GLU A 85 11.27 -5.32 9.41
C GLU A 85 11.93 -6.52 10.12
N GLY A 86 13.06 -7.00 9.58
CA GLY A 86 13.81 -8.13 10.15
C GLY A 86 14.73 -8.82 9.14
N ALA A 87 15.96 -9.12 9.55
CA ALA A 87 16.93 -9.85 8.73
C ALA A 87 16.47 -11.31 8.54
N GLY A 88 15.87 -11.62 7.39
CA GLY A 88 15.37 -12.96 7.05
C GLY A 88 13.85 -13.09 7.02
N ALA A 89 13.10 -12.01 7.18
CA ALA A 89 11.66 -12.04 7.05
C ALA A 89 11.25 -12.18 5.58
N LYS A 90 10.36 -13.13 5.27
CA LYS A 90 9.84 -13.33 3.92
C LYS A 90 8.86 -12.23 3.58
N SER A 91 8.98 -11.66 2.38
CA SER A 91 7.94 -10.79 1.88
C SER A 91 6.64 -11.57 1.69
N TYR A 92 5.52 -10.91 1.93
CA TYR A 92 4.19 -11.45 1.71
C TYR A 92 3.37 -10.49 0.89
N VAL A 93 2.44 -11.04 0.10
CA VAL A 93 1.54 -10.25 -0.73
C VAL A 93 0.22 -10.10 0.00
N VAL A 94 -0.27 -8.87 0.08
CA VAL A 94 -1.59 -8.54 0.59
C VAL A 94 -2.41 -7.88 -0.50
N THR A 95 -3.65 -8.33 -0.66
CA THR A 95 -4.62 -7.72 -1.57
C THR A 95 -5.53 -6.81 -0.77
N ILE A 96 -5.59 -5.52 -1.15
CA ILE A 96 -6.47 -4.49 -0.58
C ILE A 96 -7.56 -4.12 -1.57
#